data_AF-A0ABD5T436-F1
#
_entry.id   AF-A0ABD5T436-F1
#
_cell.length_a   1.000
_cell.length_b   1.000
_cell.length_c   1.000
_cell.angle_alpha   90.00
_cell.angle_beta   90.00
_cell.angle_gamma   90.00
#
_symmetry.space_group_name_H-M   'P 1'
#
loop_
_entity.id
_entity.type
_entity.pdbx_description
1 polymer ?
#
loop_
_entity_poly.entity_id
_entity_poly.type
_entity_poly.pdbx_seq_one_letter_code
_entity_poly.pdbx_strand_id
1 'polypeptide(L)' 'MAVTFDLFGTLVDVAYPSDPAEVVARELESRGVDVPDDWHVAYGE' A
#
# COMPACT_ATOMS: atom_id res chain seq x y z
N MET A 1 32.78 -1.75 -0.93
CA MET A 1 31.89 -2.37 -1.92
C MET A 1 30.47 -2.24 -1.39
N ALA A 2 29.57 -1.59 -2.11
CA ALA A 2 28.18 -1.44 -1.67
C ALA A 2 27.34 -2.60 -2.23
N VAL A 3 26.45 -3.16 -1.40
CA VAL A 3 25.53 -4.24 -1.78
C VAL A 3 24.11 -3.73 -1.61
N THR A 4 23.26 -3.97 -2.60
CA THR A 4 21.83 -3.67 -2.54
C THR A 4 21.04 -4.98 -2.57
N PHE A 5 19.94 -5.02 -1.85
CA PHE A 5 18.99 -6.12 -1.85
C PHE A 5 17.58 -5.55 -1.76
N ASP A 6 16.60 -6.38 -2.09
CA ASP A 6 15.20 -6.02 -1.91
C ASP A 6 14.89 -5.85 -0.41
N LEU A 7 13.96 -4.96 -0.07
CA LEU A 7 13.51 -4.82 1.30
C LEU A 7 12.52 -5.94 1.64
N PHE A 8 11.48 -6.10 0.82
CA PHE A 8 10.39 -7.02 1.11
C PHE A 8 10.71 -8.42 0.58
N GLY A 9 10.41 -9.43 1.38
CA GLY A 9 10.73 -10.83 1.06
C GLY A 9 12.22 -11.18 1.15
N THR A 10 13.11 -10.20 1.42
CA THR A 10 14.51 -10.46 1.75
C THR A 10 14.85 -10.01 3.17
N LEU A 11 14.59 -8.74 3.50
CA LEU A 11 14.83 -8.22 4.85
C LEU A 11 13.58 -8.14 5.72
N VAL A 12 12.44 -7.86 5.10
CA VAL A 12 11.16 -7.65 5.77
C VAL A 12 10.18 -8.69 5.27
N ASP A 13 9.68 -9.52 6.18
CA ASP A 13 8.57 -10.43 5.93
C ASP A 13 7.30 -9.86 6.55
N VAL A 14 6.36 -9.47 5.69
CA VAL A 14 5.05 -8.95 6.08
C VAL A 14 4.01 -9.42 5.07
N ALA A 15 2.84 -9.80 5.58
CA ALA A 15 1.73 -10.18 4.73
C ALA A 15 1.23 -8.95 3.95
N TYR A 16 1.16 -9.08 2.63
CA TYR A 16 0.51 -8.08 1.80
C TYR A 16 -1.01 -8.14 2.06
N PRO A 17 -1.68 -6.99 2.28
CA PRO A 17 -3.12 -6.97 2.47
C PRO A 17 -3.85 -7.61 1.28
N SER A 18 -4.93 -8.33 1.55
CA SER A 18 -5.75 -8.93 0.50
C SER A 18 -6.53 -7.90 -0.32
N ASP A 19 -6.74 -6.71 0.25
CA ASP A 19 -7.32 -5.55 -0.42
C ASP A 19 -6.49 -4.29 -0.08
N PRO A 20 -5.43 -4.02 -0.84
CA PRO A 20 -4.57 -2.87 -0.60
C PRO A 20 -5.29 -1.55 -0.81
N ALA A 21 -6.19 -1.48 -1.80
CA ALA A 21 -6.94 -0.27 -2.11
C ALA A 21 -7.79 0.17 -0.91
N GLU A 22 -8.49 -0.77 -0.26
CA GLU A 22 -9.27 -0.52 0.95
C GLU A 22 -8.40 -0.07 2.12
N VAL A 23 -7.27 -0.75 2.36
CA VAL A 23 -6.36 -0.40 3.46
C VAL A 23 -5.81 1.01 3.26
N VAL A 24 -5.41 1.37 2.05
CA VAL A 24 -4.89 2.70 1.74
C VAL A 24 -6.01 3.75 1.86
N ALA A 25 -7.22 3.49 1.37
CA ALA A 25 -8.35 4.40 1.49
C ALA A 25 -8.61 4.78 2.95
N ARG A 26 -8.75 3.77 3.83
CA ARG A 26 -8.99 3.97 5.25
C ARG A 26 -7.89 4.81 5.92
N GLU A 27 -6.64 4.56 5.55
CA GLU A 27 -5.49 5.31 6.06
C GLU A 27 -5.49 6.77 5.58
N LEU A 28 -5.89 7.03 4.32
CA LEU A 28 -6.06 8.38 3.79
C LEU A 28 -7.19 9.14 4.51
N GLU A 29 -8.36 8.51 4.66
CA GLU A 29 -9.50 9.08 5.38
C GLU A 29 -9.17 9.40 6.84
N SER A 30 -8.42 8.53 7.52
CA SER A 30 -7.96 8.77 8.90
C SER A 30 -7.07 10.02 9.02
N ARG A 31 -6.43 10.42 7.93
CA ARG A 31 -5.60 11.62 7.82
C ARG A 31 -6.38 12.82 7.27
N GLY A 32 -7.69 12.67 7.05
CA GLY A 32 -8.56 13.71 6.50
C GLY A 32 -8.36 13.95 5.01
N VAL A 33 -7.86 12.96 4.27
CA VAL A 33 -7.76 13.02 2.81
C VAL A 33 -9.00 12.38 2.21
N ASP A 34 -9.72 13.13 1.39
CA ASP A 34 -10.90 12.63 0.68
C ASP A 34 -10.48 11.59 -0.37
N VAL A 35 -11.10 10.43 -0.31
CA VAL A 35 -10.87 9.32 -1.24
C VAL A 35 -11.99 9.32 -2.30
N PRO A 36 -11.65 9.29 -3.60
CA PRO A 36 -12.66 9.24 -4.67
C PRO A 36 -13.52 7.97 -4.61
N ASP A 37 -14.78 8.06 -5.04
CA ASP A 37 -15.70 6.91 -5.09
C ASP A 37 -15.20 5.78 -6.02
N ASP A 38 -14.38 6.11 -7.02
CA ASP A 38 -13.77 5.16 -7.97
C ASP A 38 -12.36 4.72 -7.54
N TRP A 39 -11.98 4.92 -6.27
CA TRP A 39 -10.64 4.64 -5.76
C TRP A 39 -10.13 3.24 -6.03
N HIS A 40 -10.97 2.20 -5.88
CA HIS A 40 -10.55 0.82 -6.19
C HIS A 40 -10.13 0.63 -7.67
N VAL A 41 -10.68 1.45 -8.57
CA VAL A 41 -10.30 1.47 -9.99
C VAL A 41 -9.06 2.35 -10.19
N ALA A 42 -9.01 3.51 -9.52
CA ALA A 42 -7.91 4.46 -9.62
C ALA A 42 -6.59 3.96 -9.00
N TYR A 43 -6.67 3.13 -7.95
CA TYR A 43 -5.51 2.55 -7.26
C TYR A 43 -4.66 1.69 -8.19
N GLY A 44 -5.30 1.01 -9.15
CA GLY A 44 -4.64 0.45 -10.33
C GLY A 44 -3.45 -0.45 -10.02
N GLU A 45 -3.67 -1.53 -9.26
CA GLU A 45 -2.69 -2.64 -9.26
C GLU A 45 -2.59 -3.31 -10.63
#